data_AF-A0A7V3CUK5-F1
#
_entry.id   AF-A0A7V3CUK5-F1
#
_cell.length_a   1.000
_cell.length_b   1.000
_cell.length_c   1.000
_cell.angle_alpha   90.00
_cell.angle_beta   90.00
_cell.angle_gamma   90.00
#
_symmetry.space_group_name_H-M   'P 1'
#
loop_
_entity.id
_entity.type
_entity.pdbx_description
1 polymer ?
#
loop_
_entity_poly.entity_id
_entity_poly.type
_entity_poly.pdbx_seq_one_letter_code
_entity_poly.pdbx_strand_id
1 'polypeptide(L)'
;MKTRLLAISFFLTALWVHSQNFVRPNEWKKYRREVYGGVGAANFLGDLGGLNRVGTDYSPIDLEMVETRTAFSLGYRYKIAKWFNLSAAFNYLIVKGDDRLTTEPFRNNRNLNFKSNIFELAGRLEFVYMANRVGHRYGIKRTLSRRMKNRSWDFTAFEGIGGFYFNPKARDPKGNWVKLKPLHT
;
A
#
# COMPACT_ATOMS: atom_id res chain seq x y z
N MET A 1 3.21 -40.09 -23.60
CA MET A 1 3.33 -38.68 -23.15
C MET A 1 2.93 -38.59 -21.68
N LYS A 2 3.84 -38.21 -20.78
CA LYS A 2 3.55 -38.08 -19.33
C LYS A 2 3.21 -36.62 -19.03
N THR A 3 1.93 -36.33 -18.81
CA THR A 3 1.44 -35.03 -18.33
C THR A 3 1.82 -34.86 -16.86
N ARG A 4 2.68 -33.90 -16.54
CA ARG A 4 2.97 -33.50 -15.16
C ARG A 4 2.03 -32.35 -14.77
N LEU A 5 1.06 -32.64 -13.91
CA LEU A 5 0.23 -31.64 -13.24
C LEU A 5 1.03 -31.03 -12.08
N LEU A 6 1.35 -29.75 -12.17
CA LEU A 6 1.96 -28.95 -11.10
C LEU A 6 0.82 -28.30 -10.29
N ALA A 7 0.49 -28.90 -9.15
CA ALA A 7 -0.46 -28.33 -8.21
C ALA A 7 0.27 -27.34 -7.28
N ILE A 8 0.02 -26.04 -7.47
CA ILE A 8 0.52 -24.99 -6.57
C ILE A 8 -0.53 -24.82 -5.46
N SER A 9 -0.25 -25.36 -4.28
CA SER A 9 -1.10 -25.19 -3.09
C SER A 9 -0.73 -23.89 -2.37
N PHE A 10 -1.69 -22.96 -2.27
CA PHE A 10 -1.55 -21.71 -1.51
C PHE A 10 -2.08 -21.94 -0.09
N PHE A 11 -1.18 -22.13 0.88
CA PHE A 11 -1.55 -22.24 2.29
C PHE A 11 -1.95 -20.86 2.84
N LEU A 12 -3.25 -20.62 2.99
CA LEU A 12 -3.77 -19.47 3.72
C LEU A 12 -3.88 -19.84 5.21
N THR A 13 -2.86 -19.57 6.01
CA THR A 13 -2.94 -19.77 7.46
C THR A 13 -3.72 -18.62 8.10
N ALA A 14 -4.97 -18.90 8.49
CA ALA A 14 -5.76 -18.01 9.33
C ALA A 14 -5.22 -18.04 10.77
N LEU A 15 -4.20 -17.23 11.06
CA LEU A 15 -3.76 -16.99 12.43
C LEU A 15 -4.81 -16.13 13.14
N TRP A 16 -5.44 -16.71 14.17
CA TRP A 16 -6.31 -15.98 15.10
C TRP A 16 -5.47 -15.02 15.94
N VAL A 17 -5.23 -13.83 15.41
CA VAL A 17 -4.56 -12.75 16.14
C VAL A 17 -5.55 -12.15 17.15
N HIS A 18 -5.40 -12.54 18.42
CA HIS A 18 -6.13 -11.90 19.52
C HIS A 18 -5.38 -10.65 19.97
N SER A 19 -5.89 -9.47 19.62
CA SER A 19 -5.41 -8.21 20.19
C SER A 19 -6.14 -7.94 21.51
N GLN A 20 -5.39 -7.88 22.61
CA GLN A 20 -5.90 -7.45 23.92
C GLN A 20 -5.53 -5.97 24.13
N ASN A 21 -6.51 -5.09 23.94
CA ASN A 21 -6.35 -3.65 24.24
C ASN A 21 -6.42 -3.42 25.76
N PHE A 22 -5.28 -3.49 26.42
CA PHE A 22 -5.11 -2.90 27.74
C PHE A 22 -4.84 -1.41 27.56
N VAL A 23 -5.53 -0.55 28.32
CA VAL A 23 -5.23 0.89 28.39
C VAL A 23 -4.76 1.19 29.80
N ARG A 24 -3.46 1.35 29.99
CA ARG A 24 -2.85 1.84 31.22
C ARG A 24 -2.43 3.30 31.02
N PRO A 25 -2.49 4.15 32.06
CA PRO A 25 -1.86 5.45 32.01
C PRO A 25 -0.38 5.31 31.58
N ASN A 26 0.08 6.17 30.66
CA ASN A 26 1.45 6.16 30.11
C ASN A 26 1.88 4.92 29.29
N GLU A 27 0.96 4.06 28.83
CA GLU A 27 1.33 2.91 27.98
C GLU A 27 2.05 3.29 26.68
N TRP A 28 1.74 4.47 26.13
CA TRP A 28 2.45 5.03 24.96
C TRP A 28 3.96 5.17 25.19
N LYS A 29 4.42 5.28 26.45
CA LYS A 29 5.84 5.32 26.79
C LYS A 29 6.51 3.95 26.66
N LYS A 30 5.74 2.86 26.84
CA LYS A 30 6.23 1.48 26.69
C LYS A 30 6.38 1.10 25.21
N TYR A 31 5.41 1.50 24.40
CA TYR A 31 5.39 1.25 22.95
C TYR A 31 5.77 2.51 22.16
N ARG A 32 6.95 3.08 22.46
CA ARG A 32 7.44 4.27 21.75
C ARG A 32 8.02 3.96 20.37
N ARG A 33 8.44 2.72 20.14
CA ARG A 33 9.10 2.30 18.90
C ARG A 33 8.27 1.20 18.28
N GLU A 34 7.82 1.43 17.06
CA GLU A 34 7.00 0.49 16.30
C GLU A 34 7.68 0.29 14.93
N VAL A 35 7.86 -0.97 14.54
CA VAL A 35 8.23 -1.33 13.17
C VAL A 35 6.97 -1.91 12.53
N TYR A 36 6.64 -1.44 11.33
CA TYR A 36 5.50 -1.93 10.59
C TYR A 36 5.93 -2.26 9.16
N GLY A 37 5.27 -3.24 8.56
CA GLY A 37 5.50 -3.62 7.18
C GLY A 37 4.18 -3.93 6.51
N GLY A 38 4.13 -3.77 5.19
CA GLY A 38 2.93 -3.99 4.41
C GLY A 38 3.26 -4.47 3.00
N VAL A 39 2.38 -5.30 2.48
CA VAL A 39 2.35 -5.68 1.07
C VAL A 39 1.06 -5.11 0.46
N GLY A 40 1.13 -4.64 -0.77
CA GLY A 40 0.03 -3.97 -1.43
C GLY A 40 0.07 -4.12 -2.94
N ALA A 41 -0.79 -3.33 -3.58
CA ALA A 41 -0.90 -3.22 -5.02
C ALA A 41 -0.34 -1.86 -5.48
N ALA A 42 0.48 -1.88 -6.52
CA ALA A 42 0.97 -0.71 -7.23
C ALA A 42 0.34 -0.67 -8.62
N ASN A 43 -0.22 0.48 -8.97
CA ASN A 43 -0.76 0.77 -10.30
C ASN A 43 -0.15 2.05 -10.84
N PHE A 44 -0.06 2.14 -12.16
CA PHE A 44 0.32 3.36 -12.84
C PHE A 44 -0.93 4.00 -13.45
N LEU A 45 -1.16 5.26 -13.10
CA LEU A 45 -2.20 6.09 -13.69
C LEU A 45 -1.49 7.20 -14.47
N GLY A 46 -1.35 7.03 -15.77
CA GLY A 46 -0.63 7.96 -16.64
C GLY A 46 -0.99 7.76 -18.10
N ASP A 47 -0.16 8.25 -19.01
CA ASP A 47 -0.45 8.24 -20.45
C ASP A 47 -0.26 6.88 -21.14
N LEU A 48 0.18 5.85 -20.42
CA LEU A 48 0.40 4.51 -20.99
C LEU A 48 -0.58 3.51 -20.39
N GLY A 49 -1.24 2.74 -21.25
CA GLY A 49 -2.31 1.82 -20.88
C GLY A 49 -3.60 2.56 -20.47
N GLY A 50 -4.41 1.90 -19.64
CA GLY A 50 -5.69 2.43 -19.14
C GLY A 50 -6.90 1.95 -19.95
N LEU A 51 -8.06 2.55 -19.69
CA LEU A 51 -9.32 2.09 -20.29
C LEU A 51 -9.37 2.22 -21.83
N ASN A 52 -10.30 1.46 -22.40
CA ASN A 52 -10.67 1.43 -23.82
C ASN A 52 -11.42 2.69 -24.32
N ARG A 53 -11.12 3.86 -23.76
CA ARG A 53 -11.79 5.14 -24.06
C ARG A 53 -10.79 6.29 -24.02
N VAL A 54 -11.19 7.44 -24.56
CA VAL A 54 -10.45 8.69 -24.35
C VAL A 54 -10.35 8.96 -22.84
N GLY A 55 -9.14 9.22 -22.36
CA GLY A 55 -8.84 9.35 -20.93
C GLY A 55 -9.72 10.39 -20.25
N THR A 56 -10.14 10.11 -19.02
CA THR A 56 -10.93 11.04 -18.21
C THR A 56 -10.01 11.65 -17.16
N ASP A 57 -9.79 12.97 -17.22
CA ASP A 57 -8.92 13.68 -16.29
C ASP A 57 -9.31 13.40 -14.83
N TYR A 58 -8.30 13.13 -13.99
CA TYR A 58 -8.42 12.87 -12.54
C TYR A 58 -9.34 11.71 -12.14
N SER A 59 -9.64 10.78 -13.06
CA SER A 59 -10.50 9.64 -12.77
C SER A 59 -9.71 8.39 -12.37
N PRO A 60 -10.00 7.74 -11.23
CA PRO A 60 -9.44 6.44 -10.89
C PRO A 60 -10.02 5.30 -11.76
N ILE A 61 -10.96 5.62 -12.66
CA ILE A 61 -11.63 4.65 -13.54
C ILE A 61 -10.66 4.15 -14.62
N ASP A 62 -9.62 4.93 -14.98
CA ASP A 62 -8.63 4.59 -16.01
C ASP A 62 -7.53 3.63 -15.53
N LEU A 63 -7.73 2.94 -14.40
CA LEU A 63 -6.79 1.96 -13.86
C LEU A 63 -6.89 0.61 -14.57
N GLU A 64 -5.77 0.13 -15.09
CA GLU A 64 -5.67 -1.20 -15.70
C GLU A 64 -5.34 -2.26 -14.63
N MET A 65 -6.35 -3.04 -14.22
CA MET A 65 -6.16 -4.06 -13.17
C MET A 65 -5.17 -5.17 -13.57
N VAL A 66 -5.03 -5.46 -14.87
CA VAL A 66 -4.08 -6.45 -15.38
C VAL A 66 -2.63 -6.02 -15.19
N GLU A 67 -2.38 -4.71 -15.07
CA GLU A 67 -1.06 -4.13 -14.88
C GLU A 67 -0.72 -3.81 -13.44
N THR A 68 -1.66 -4.07 -12.51
CA THR A 68 -1.40 -4.02 -11.08
C THR A 68 -0.25 -4.97 -10.71
N ARG A 69 0.74 -4.44 -10.01
CA ARG A 69 1.88 -5.22 -9.48
C ARG A 69 1.93 -5.14 -7.97
N THR A 70 2.81 -5.95 -7.39
CA THR A 70 3.03 -5.95 -5.94
C THR A 70 3.83 -4.72 -5.51
N ALA A 71 3.43 -4.17 -4.38
CA ALA A 71 4.14 -3.15 -3.64
C ALA A 71 4.56 -3.71 -2.28
N PHE A 72 5.73 -3.33 -1.81
CA PHE A 72 6.22 -3.63 -0.47
C PHE A 72 6.49 -2.32 0.26
N SER A 73 6.22 -2.30 1.56
CA SER A 73 6.49 -1.16 2.42
C SER A 73 7.07 -1.66 3.74
N LEU A 74 8.06 -0.93 4.23
CA LEU A 74 8.65 -1.12 5.54
C LEU A 74 8.80 0.24 6.19
N GLY A 75 8.30 0.39 7.42
CA GLY A 75 8.34 1.65 8.13
C GLY A 75 8.73 1.49 9.59
N TYR A 76 9.27 2.58 10.10
CA TYR A 76 9.63 2.76 11.49
C TYR A 76 8.91 3.99 12.03
N ARG A 77 8.22 3.80 13.15
CA ARG A 77 7.48 4.85 13.83
C ARG A 77 8.00 5.05 15.25
N TYR A 78 8.21 6.30 15.61
CA TYR A 78 8.63 6.74 16.93
C TYR A 78 7.60 7.68 17.54
N LYS A 79 7.04 7.33 18.71
CA LYS A 79 6.11 8.21 19.45
C LYS A 79 6.88 9.25 20.25
N ILE A 80 6.84 10.49 19.79
CA ILE A 80 7.48 11.63 20.45
C ILE A 80 6.63 12.12 21.62
N ALA A 81 5.31 12.15 21.42
CA ALA A 81 4.32 12.48 22.45
C ALA A 81 3.16 11.49 22.39
N LYS A 82 2.23 11.58 23.36
CA LYS A 82 1.07 10.69 23.45
C LYS A 82 0.25 10.64 22.16
N TRP A 83 0.16 11.75 21.43
CA TRP A 83 -0.62 11.88 20.19
C TRP A 83 0.23 12.19 18.95
N PHE A 84 1.54 12.34 19.09
CA PHE A 84 2.42 12.68 17.96
C PHE A 84 3.44 11.58 17.73
N ASN A 85 3.49 11.10 16.49
CA ASN A 85 4.47 10.14 16.04
C ASN A 85 5.29 10.74 14.90
N LEU A 86 6.58 10.44 14.90
CA LEU A 86 7.45 10.62 13.75
C LEU A 86 7.57 9.27 13.05
N SER A 87 7.31 9.22 11.77
CA SER A 87 7.35 7.99 10.97
C SER A 87 8.31 8.15 9.79
N ALA A 88 9.10 7.12 9.53
CA ALA A 88 9.94 7.00 8.36
C ALA A 88 9.57 5.70 7.64
N ALA A 89 9.27 5.78 6.36
CA ALA A 89 8.83 4.65 5.55
C ALA A 89 9.66 4.53 4.29
N PHE A 90 10.01 3.30 3.96
CA PHE A 90 10.59 2.90 2.69
C PHE A 90 9.58 2.07 1.92
N ASN A 91 9.22 2.51 0.71
CA ASN A 91 8.32 1.79 -0.17
C ASN A 91 9.06 1.33 -1.43
N TYR A 92 8.83 0.08 -1.81
CA TYR A 92 9.30 -0.50 -3.05
C TYR A 92 8.09 -0.87 -3.90
N LEU A 93 7.92 -0.19 -5.03
CA LEU A 93 6.80 -0.40 -5.93
C LEU A 93 7.31 -0.82 -7.30
N ILE A 94 6.61 -1.75 -7.93
CA ILE A 94 6.84 -2.08 -9.34
C ILE A 94 5.65 -1.52 -10.10
N VAL A 95 5.88 -0.82 -11.19
CA VAL A 95 4.81 -0.31 -12.06
C VAL A 95 5.06 -0.75 -13.49
N LYS A 96 3.97 -0.96 -14.25
CA LYS A 96 3.98 -1.32 -15.66
C LYS A 96 2.86 -0.54 -16.36
N GLY A 97 3.08 -0.20 -17.62
CA GLY A 97 2.07 0.29 -18.56
C GLY A 97 2.24 -0.39 -19.91
N ASP A 98 1.15 -0.68 -20.61
CA ASP A 98 1.15 -1.33 -21.93
C ASP A 98 -0.06 -0.89 -22.77
N ASP A 99 0.21 -0.15 -23.83
CA ASP A 99 -0.83 0.38 -24.73
C ASP A 99 -1.52 -0.71 -25.56
N ARG A 100 -0.95 -1.91 -25.63
CA ARG A 100 -1.58 -3.04 -26.33
C ARG A 100 -2.89 -3.48 -25.65
N LEU A 101 -3.08 -3.13 -24.39
CA LEU A 101 -4.26 -3.51 -23.61
C LEU A 101 -5.46 -2.60 -23.86
N THR A 102 -5.25 -1.38 -24.36
CA THR A 102 -6.34 -0.46 -24.69
C THR A 102 -6.80 -0.63 -26.14
N THR A 103 -8.10 -0.52 -26.40
CA THR A 103 -8.68 -0.48 -27.76
C THR A 103 -8.84 0.94 -28.29
N GLU A 104 -8.33 1.95 -27.58
CA GLU A 104 -8.33 3.33 -28.04
C GLU A 104 -7.33 3.45 -29.23
N PRO A 105 -7.77 3.95 -30.41
CA PRO A 105 -6.98 3.89 -31.64
C PRO A 105 -5.67 4.68 -31.60
N PHE A 106 -5.60 5.84 -30.93
CA PHE A 106 -4.36 6.64 -30.85
C PHE A 106 -3.30 6.00 -29.93
N ARG A 107 -3.72 5.42 -28.80
CA ARG A 107 -2.82 4.73 -27.85
C ARG A 107 -2.41 3.36 -28.39
N ASN A 108 -3.36 2.57 -28.89
CA ASN A 108 -3.08 1.26 -29.46
C ASN A 108 -2.11 1.34 -30.65
N ASN A 109 -2.26 2.36 -31.52
CA ASN A 109 -1.35 2.56 -32.65
C ASN A 109 0.08 2.94 -32.23
N ARG A 110 0.28 3.53 -31.04
CA ARG A 110 1.62 3.78 -30.46
C ARG A 110 2.26 2.49 -29.94
N ASN A 111 1.47 1.57 -29.41
CA ASN A 111 1.89 0.26 -28.89
C ASN A 111 3.13 0.33 -27.98
N LEU A 112 3.17 1.33 -27.10
CA LEU A 112 4.28 1.52 -26.17
C LEU A 112 4.09 0.66 -24.92
N ASN A 113 5.21 0.30 -24.32
CA ASN A 113 5.21 -0.38 -23.04
C ASN A 113 6.34 0.15 -22.16
N PHE A 114 6.12 0.10 -20.85
CA PHE A 114 7.17 0.40 -19.90
C PHE A 114 7.02 -0.44 -18.62
N LYS A 115 8.14 -0.59 -17.93
CA LYS A 115 8.23 -1.16 -16.60
C LYS A 115 9.23 -0.36 -15.79
N SER A 116 8.84 0.04 -14.58
CA SER A 116 9.74 0.76 -13.68
C SER A 116 9.69 0.18 -12.27
N ASN A 117 10.86 0.13 -11.63
CA ASN A 117 10.96 -0.11 -10.20
C ASN A 117 11.10 1.26 -9.52
N ILE A 118 10.24 1.53 -8.55
CA ILE A 118 10.19 2.77 -7.78
C ILE A 118 10.63 2.46 -6.35
N PHE A 119 11.59 3.24 -5.88
CA PHE A 119 12.05 3.24 -4.50
C PHE A 119 11.66 4.58 -3.89
N GLU A 120 10.82 4.58 -2.86
CA GLU A 120 10.36 5.78 -2.17
C GLU A 120 10.88 5.76 -0.74
N LEU A 121 11.37 6.90 -0.28
CA LEU A 121 11.69 7.14 1.12
C LEU A 121 10.88 8.36 1.58
N ALA A 122 10.04 8.18 2.60
CA ALA A 122 9.15 9.20 3.11
C ALA A 122 9.30 9.40 4.62
N GLY A 123 9.37 10.66 5.05
CA GLY A 123 9.28 11.07 6.45
C GLY A 123 7.94 11.75 6.70
N ARG A 124 7.21 11.32 7.74
CA ARG A 124 5.86 11.80 8.06
C ARG A 124 5.74 12.13 9.54
N LEU A 125 5.10 13.24 9.84
CA LEU A 125 4.59 13.56 11.16
C LEU A 125 3.13 13.11 11.23
N GLU A 126 2.79 12.29 12.21
CA GLU A 126 1.46 11.75 12.39
C GLU A 126 0.86 12.23 13.71
N PHE A 127 -0.34 12.80 13.63
CA PHE A 127 -1.20 13.08 14.77
C PHE A 127 -2.22 11.94 14.92
N VAL A 128 -2.16 11.20 16.04
CA VAL A 128 -3.03 10.07 16.33
C VAL A 128 -3.80 10.31 17.63
N TYR A 129 -5.10 10.49 17.50
CA TYR A 129 -6.02 10.60 18.62
C TYR A 129 -6.79 9.29 18.81
N MET A 130 -6.46 8.55 19.88
CA MET A 130 -7.12 7.29 20.22
C MET A 130 -8.27 7.54 21.21
N ALA A 131 -9.50 7.32 20.77
CA ALA A 131 -10.69 7.41 21.61
C ALA A 131 -11.10 6.00 22.08
N ASN A 132 -10.40 5.49 23.09
CA ASN A 132 -10.68 4.18 23.67
C ASN A 132 -11.65 4.28 24.85
N ARG A 133 -12.90 3.82 24.66
CA ARG A 133 -13.79 3.52 25.79
C ARG A 133 -13.57 2.09 26.25
N VAL A 134 -12.86 1.93 27.36
CA VAL A 134 -12.67 0.63 28.02
C VAL A 134 -13.97 0.27 28.74
N GLY A 135 -14.62 -0.83 28.32
CA GLY A 135 -15.71 -1.44 29.07
C GLY A 135 -15.26 -1.86 30.48
N HIS A 136 -16.20 -2.01 31.41
CA HIS A 136 -15.88 -2.21 32.83
C HIS A 136 -14.93 -3.41 33.06
N ARG A 137 -13.80 -3.14 33.75
CA ARG A 137 -12.75 -4.12 34.11
C ARG A 137 -13.23 -5.18 35.11
N TYR A 138 -14.33 -4.93 35.82
CA TYR A 138 -14.88 -5.83 36.83
C TYR A 138 -16.17 -6.47 36.34
N GLY A 139 -16.21 -7.80 36.32
CA GLY A 139 -17.37 -8.61 35.93
C GLY A 139 -18.51 -8.56 36.95
N ILE A 140 -19.12 -7.39 37.13
CA ILE A 140 -20.31 -7.24 37.96
C ILE A 140 -21.48 -7.88 37.21
N LYS A 141 -21.94 -9.04 37.70
CA LYS A 141 -22.88 -9.96 37.03
C LYS A 141 -24.25 -9.36 36.66
N ARG A 142 -24.63 -8.16 37.15
CA ARG A 142 -26.03 -7.69 37.20
C ARG A 142 -26.37 -6.34 36.55
N THR A 143 -25.52 -5.74 35.72
CA THR A 143 -25.87 -4.46 35.05
C THR A 143 -26.09 -4.63 33.55
N LEU A 144 -27.14 -4.01 33.01
CA LEU A 144 -27.48 -3.91 31.57
C LEU A 144 -26.31 -3.40 30.69
N SER A 145 -25.30 -2.78 31.31
CA SER A 145 -24.05 -2.30 30.70
C SER A 145 -23.13 -3.41 30.16
N ARG A 146 -23.43 -4.69 30.37
CA ARG A 146 -22.68 -5.86 29.82
C ARG A 146 -22.56 -5.84 28.28
N ARG A 147 -23.36 -5.01 27.61
CA ARG A 147 -23.44 -4.89 26.14
C ARG A 147 -22.72 -3.65 25.59
N MET A 148 -21.98 -2.89 26.40
CA MET A 148 -21.09 -1.86 25.84
C MET A 148 -19.89 -2.55 25.20
N LYS A 149 -20.03 -2.89 23.91
CA LYS A 149 -18.91 -3.32 23.07
C LYS A 149 -17.80 -2.27 23.20
N ASN A 150 -16.59 -2.73 23.53
CA ASN A 150 -15.39 -1.90 23.44
C ASN A 150 -15.33 -1.33 22.02
N ARG A 151 -15.57 -0.02 21.90
CA ARG A 151 -15.47 0.70 20.62
C ARG A 151 -14.24 1.58 20.74
N SER A 152 -13.16 1.11 20.13
CA SER A 152 -11.94 1.87 19.89
C SER A 152 -12.01 2.44 18.49
N TRP A 153 -11.86 3.75 18.36
CA TRP A 153 -11.65 4.40 17.07
C TRP A 153 -10.47 5.36 17.22
N ASP A 154 -9.60 5.30 16.23
CA ASP A 154 -8.37 6.08 16.21
C ASP A 154 -8.46 7.04 15.03
N PHE A 155 -8.48 8.35 15.32
CA PHE A 155 -8.39 9.38 14.31
C PHE A 155 -6.91 9.64 14.02
N THR A 156 -6.50 9.52 12.76
CA THR A 156 -5.12 9.74 12.34
C THR A 156 -5.07 10.78 11.23
N ALA A 157 -4.35 11.86 11.48
CA ALA A 157 -3.95 12.83 10.47
C ALA A 157 -2.43 12.76 10.31
N PHE A 158 -1.92 12.96 9.10
CA PHE A 158 -0.48 12.94 8.86
C PHE A 158 -0.10 13.95 7.79
N GLU A 159 1.12 14.47 7.93
CA GLU A 159 1.75 15.36 6.96
C GLU A 159 3.19 14.90 6.77
N GLY A 160 3.73 14.97 5.57
CA GLY A 160 5.09 14.52 5.34
C GLY A 160 5.61 14.81 3.96
N ILE A 161 6.91 14.55 3.81
CA ILE A 161 7.65 14.71 2.58
C ILE A 161 8.30 13.38 2.21
N GLY A 162 8.45 13.13 0.91
CA GLY A 162 9.09 11.92 0.43
C GLY A 162 9.83 12.17 -0.87
N GLY A 163 10.96 11.48 -1.01
CA GLY A 163 11.70 11.39 -2.26
C GLY A 163 11.50 10.02 -2.89
N PHE A 164 11.39 9.97 -4.21
CA PHE A 164 11.30 8.73 -4.95
C PHE A 164 12.34 8.67 -6.05
N TYR A 165 12.89 7.48 -6.26
CA TYR A 165 13.81 7.17 -7.34
C TYR A 165 13.21 6.08 -8.20
N PHE A 166 13.19 6.30 -9.51
CA PHE A 166 12.64 5.35 -10.47
C PHE A 166 13.59 5.19 -11.66
N ASN A 167 13.57 3.99 -12.26
CA ASN A 167 14.36 3.69 -13.44
C ASN A 167 13.50 2.95 -14.46
N PRO A 168 12.84 3.69 -15.37
CA PRO A 168 11.91 3.10 -16.32
C PRO A 168 12.67 2.37 -17.43
N LYS A 169 12.08 1.27 -17.89
CA LYS A 169 12.57 0.43 -18.98
C LYS A 169 11.45 0.21 -19.98
N ALA A 170 11.75 0.26 -21.27
CA ALA A 170 10.82 -0.11 -22.33
C ALA A 170 11.33 -1.36 -23.06
N ARG A 171 10.45 -2.02 -23.81
CA ARG A 171 10.79 -3.15 -24.66
C ARG A 171 11.09 -2.67 -26.08
N ASP A 172 12.27 -3.02 -26.57
CA ASP A 172 12.71 -2.79 -27.95
C ASP A 172 11.94 -3.69 -28.94
N PRO A 173 11.88 -3.39 -30.27
CA PRO A 173 11.24 -4.27 -31.26
C PRO A 173 11.82 -5.69 -31.29
N LYS A 174 13.05 -5.88 -30.81
CA LYS A 174 13.70 -7.19 -30.63
C LYS A 174 13.28 -7.92 -29.35
N GLY A 175 12.43 -7.32 -28.52
CA GLY A 175 11.88 -7.89 -27.29
C GLY A 175 12.73 -7.66 -26.03
N ASN A 176 13.83 -6.92 -26.11
CA ASN A 176 14.76 -6.67 -25.01
C ASN A 176 14.33 -5.48 -24.13
N TRP A 177 14.54 -5.57 -22.82
CA TRP A 177 14.27 -4.46 -21.89
C TRP A 177 15.43 -3.47 -21.85
N VAL A 178 15.23 -2.29 -22.42
CA VAL A 178 16.23 -1.21 -22.49
C VAL A 178 15.88 -0.14 -21.45
N LYS A 179 16.89 0.36 -20.73
CA LYS A 179 16.72 1.46 -19.77
C LYS A 179 16.41 2.73 -20.55
N LEU A 180 15.40 3.48 -20.12
CA LEU A 180 15.01 4.74 -20.76
C LEU A 180 15.82 5.94 -20.25
N LYS A 181 16.33 5.87 -19.00
CA LYS A 181 17.16 6.94 -18.41
C LYS A 181 18.35 7.41 -19.28
N PRO A 182 19.12 6.53 -19.94
CA PRO A 182 20.21 6.94 -20.84
C PRO A 182 19.73 7.50 -22.18
N LEU A 183 18.47 7.26 -22.55
CA LEU A 183 17.86 7.71 -23.81
C LEU A 183 17.17 9.08 -23.67
N HIS A 184 17.20 9.68 -22.47
CA HIS A 184 16.56 10.96 -22.13
C HIS A 184 15.07 11.03 -22.58
N THR A 185 14.41 9.88 -22.57
CA THR A 185 12.99 9.67 -22.90
C THR A 185 12.28 9.06 -21.71
#